data_AF-A0A7L8ADL6-F1
#
_entry.id   AF-A0A7L8ADL6-F1
#
_cell.length_a   1.000
_cell.length_b   1.000
_cell.length_c   1.000
_cell.angle_alpha   90.00
_cell.angle_beta   90.00
_cell.angle_gamma   90.00
#
_symmetry.space_group_name_H-M   'P 1'
#
loop_
_entity.id
_entity.type
_entity.pdbx_description
1 polymer ?
#
loop_
_entity_poly.entity_id
_entity_poly.type
_entity_poly.pdbx_seq_one_letter_code
_entity_poly.pdbx_strand_id
1 'polypeptide(L)'
;MEMLSDVTFNIQLKKHTFCNYQLKIGEKVMTLTFPQVLHLRNKINLLTTLDNIEHIISNENFVLLFIADRKHLVFLDIPTLLDLKEEISYTFSEF
;
A
#
# COMPACT_ATOMS: atom_id res chain seq x y z
N MET A 1 8.23 -30.06 8.11
CA MET A 1 8.73 -28.90 7.35
C MET A 1 7.54 -28.41 6.55
N GLU A 2 6.67 -27.63 7.21
CA GLU A 2 5.46 -27.12 6.57
C GLU A 2 5.88 -26.11 5.51
N MET A 3 5.60 -26.45 4.26
CA MET A 3 5.79 -25.59 3.11
C MET A 3 4.98 -24.31 3.37
N LEU A 4 5.66 -23.18 3.47
CA LEU A 4 5.07 -21.85 3.34
C LEU A 4 4.40 -21.80 1.96
N SER A 5 3.15 -22.25 1.90
CA SER A 5 2.33 -22.19 0.70
C SER A 5 2.20 -20.74 0.30
N ASP A 6 2.89 -20.40 -0.79
CA ASP A 6 2.68 -19.22 -1.62
C ASP A 6 2.32 -17.95 -0.84
N VAL A 7 3.32 -17.30 -0.24
CA VAL A 7 3.19 -15.86 0.06
C VAL A 7 3.19 -15.13 -1.28
N THR A 8 2.08 -15.20 -2.01
CA THR A 8 1.81 -14.25 -3.08
C THR A 8 1.67 -12.90 -2.39
N PHE A 9 2.70 -12.06 -2.51
CA PHE A 9 2.62 -10.67 -2.10
C PHE A 9 1.37 -10.07 -2.75
N ASN A 10 0.34 -9.87 -1.93
CA ASN A 10 -0.96 -9.39 -2.39
C ASN A 10 -0.86 -7.95 -2.89
N ILE A 11 0.22 -7.26 -2.56
CA ILE A 11 0.49 -5.88 -2.95
C ILE A 11 1.72 -5.84 -3.85
N GLN A 12 1.59 -5.20 -5.00
CA GLN A 12 2.70 -4.98 -5.92
C GLN A 12 2.61 -3.57 -6.52
N LEU A 13 3.70 -2.82 -6.50
CA LEU A 13 3.79 -1.50 -7.12
C LEU A 13 4.81 -1.54 -8.26
N LYS A 14 4.32 -1.61 -9.49
CA LYS A 14 5.17 -1.67 -10.69
C LYS A 14 5.30 -0.30 -11.33
N LYS A 15 6.53 0.16 -11.52
CA LYS A 15 6.86 1.34 -12.33
C LYS A 15 6.90 0.94 -13.81
N HIS A 16 5.92 1.38 -14.59
CA HIS A 16 5.90 1.15 -16.05
C HIS A 16 6.68 2.23 -16.78
N THR A 17 6.49 3.49 -16.39
CA THR A 17 7.28 4.64 -16.84
C THR A 17 7.49 5.58 -15.65
N PHE A 18 8.31 6.63 -15.80
CA PHE A 18 8.49 7.63 -14.74
C PHE A 18 7.17 8.25 -14.27
N CYS A 19 6.20 8.43 -15.17
CA CYS A 19 4.92 9.05 -14.84
C CYS A 19 3.79 8.05 -14.55
N ASN A 20 3.98 6.75 -14.84
CA ASN A 20 2.92 5.75 -14.76
C ASN A 20 3.35 4.56 -13.90
N TYR A 21 2.59 4.35 -12.84
CA TYR A 21 2.75 3.26 -11.89
C TYR A 21 1.49 2.41 -11.91
N GLN A 22 1.64 1.13 -11.60
CA GLN A 22 0.54 0.20 -11.46
C GLN A 22 0.60 -0.41 -10.07
N LEU A 23 -0.40 -0.12 -9.26
CA LEU A 23 -0.58 -0.69 -7.94
C LEU A 23 -1.59 -1.84 -8.05
N LYS A 24 -1.16 -3.05 -7.69
CA LYS A 24 -2.02 -4.21 -7.49
C LYS A 24 -2.20 -4.41 -5.98
N ILE A 25 -3.44 -4.59 -5.53
CA ILE A 25 -3.81 -4.96 -4.17
C ILE A 25 -4.86 -6.07 -4.26
N GLY A 26 -4.49 -7.29 -3.91
CA GLY A 26 -5.27 -8.49 -4.21
C GLY A 26 -5.57 -8.59 -5.71
N GLU A 27 -6.84 -8.73 -6.07
CA GLU A 27 -7.30 -8.76 -7.47
C GLU A 27 -7.44 -7.36 -8.10
N LYS A 28 -7.38 -6.29 -7.29
CA LYS A 28 -7.61 -4.93 -7.78
C LYS A 28 -6.33 -4.34 -8.34
N VAL A 29 -6.37 -3.96 -9.61
CA VAL A 29 -5.27 -3.27 -10.29
C VAL A 29 -5.67 -1.84 -10.60
N MET A 30 -4.83 -0.87 -10.23
CA MET A 30 -5.04 0.55 -10.50
C MET A 30 -3.81 1.21 -11.09
N THR A 31 -4.02 2.14 -12.01
CA THR A 31 -2.96 2.97 -12.59
C THR A 31 -2.87 4.27 -11.82
N LEU A 32 -1.67 4.60 -11.36
CA LEU A 32 -1.35 5.80 -10.59
C LEU A 32 -0.34 6.65 -11.33
N THR A 33 -0.51 7.97 -11.25
CA THR A 33 0.52 8.91 -11.69
C THR A 33 1.59 9.09 -10.60
N PHE A 34 2.78 9.55 -10.97
CA PHE A 34 3.85 9.83 -9.99
C PHE A 34 3.39 10.69 -8.79
N PRO A 35 2.69 11.83 -8.98
CA PRO A 35 2.16 12.60 -7.85
C PRO A 35 1.18 11.83 -6.96
N GLN A 36 0.36 10.97 -7.55
CA GLN A 36 -0.59 10.14 -6.80
C GLN A 36 0.13 9.09 -5.95
N VAL A 37 1.23 8.52 -6.45
CA VAL A 37 2.08 7.60 -5.68
C VAL A 37 2.80 8.33 -4.55
N LEU A 38 3.31 9.54 -4.79
CA LEU A 38 3.91 10.35 -3.72
C LEU A 38 2.89 10.70 -2.62
N HIS A 39 1.67 11.06 -3.00
CA HIS A 39 0.60 11.30 -2.04
C HIS A 39 0.24 10.04 -1.26
N LEU A 40 0.18 8.89 -1.93
CA LEU A 40 -0.03 7.60 -1.30
C LEU A 40 1.06 7.29 -0.28
N ARG A 41 2.34 7.45 -0.65
CA ARG A 41 3.49 7.28 0.26
C ARG A 41 3.35 8.13 1.52
N ASN A 42 3.02 9.40 1.37
CA ASN A 42 2.86 10.31 2.51
C ASN A 42 1.73 9.85 3.45
N LYS A 43 0.59 9.42 2.89
CA LYS A 43 -0.52 8.88 3.68
C LYS A 43 -0.14 7.58 4.40
N ILE A 44 0.51 6.66 3.72
CA ILE A 44 0.92 5.37 4.31
C ILE A 44 1.96 5.60 5.42
N ASN A 45 2.91 6.50 5.23
CA ASN A 45 3.87 6.86 6.26
C ASN A 45 3.21 7.45 7.50
N LEU A 46 2.18 8.29 7.32
CA LEU A 46 1.40 8.82 8.44
C LEU A 46 0.63 7.71 9.15
N LEU A 47 -0.06 6.83 8.43
CA LEU A 47 -0.85 5.73 9.00
C LEU A 47 0.01 4.67 9.69
N THR A 48 1.28 4.56 9.31
CA THR A 48 2.22 3.56 9.85
C THR A 48 3.19 4.14 10.88
N THR A 49 2.87 5.28 11.49
CA THR A 49 3.51 5.72 12.74
C THR A 49 3.04 4.85 13.90
N LEU A 50 3.86 4.71 14.95
CA LEU A 50 3.51 3.88 16.12
C LEU A 50 2.16 4.29 16.72
N ASP A 51 1.99 5.59 17.02
CA ASP A 51 0.76 6.12 17.59
C ASP A 51 -0.49 5.82 16.75
N ASN A 52 -0.37 5.92 15.42
CA ASN A 52 -1.51 5.67 14.52
C ASN A 52 -1.79 4.18 14.37
N ILE A 53 -0.76 3.34 14.31
CA ILE A 53 -0.94 1.88 14.29
C ILE A 53 -1.65 1.42 15.58
N GLU A 54 -1.19 1.87 16.74
CA GLU A 54 -1.83 1.56 18.02
C GLU A 54 -3.29 2.02 18.07
N HIS A 55 -3.56 3.21 17.52
CA HIS A 55 -4.92 3.73 17.41
C HIS A 55 -5.81 2.90 16.46
N ILE A 56 -5.27 2.45 15.32
CA ILE A 56 -6.00 1.58 14.38
C ILE A 56 -6.32 0.24 15.05
N ILE A 57 -5.33 -0.36 15.73
CA ILE A 57 -5.50 -1.65 16.42
C ILE A 57 -6.54 -1.56 17.52
N SER A 58 -6.53 -0.46 18.27
CA SER A 58 -7.43 -0.25 19.42
C SER A 58 -8.87 0.09 19.02
N ASN A 59 -9.13 0.50 17.78
CA ASN A 59 -10.47 0.82 17.29
C ASN A 59 -11.03 -0.31 16.41
N GLU A 60 -10.66 -0.30 15.13
CA GLU A 60 -11.33 -1.09 14.10
C GLU A 60 -10.43 -2.17 13.48
N ASN A 61 -9.12 -2.16 13.75
CA ASN A 61 -8.09 -3.05 13.18
C ASN A 61 -7.96 -3.01 11.65
N PHE A 62 -8.53 -2.00 10.99
CA PHE A 62 -8.39 -1.77 9.56
C PHE A 62 -8.39 -0.27 9.21
N VAL A 63 -7.99 0.03 7.98
CA VAL A 63 -8.01 1.36 7.39
C VAL A 63 -8.70 1.33 6.03
N LEU A 64 -9.56 2.31 5.78
CA LEU A 64 -10.12 2.59 4.47
C LEU A 64 -9.36 3.74 3.80
N LEU A 65 -8.76 3.46 2.64
CA LEU A 65 -7.92 4.41 1.93
C LEU A 65 -8.46 4.75 0.55
N PHE A 66 -8.64 6.04 0.31
CA PHE A 66 -8.94 6.57 -1.03
C PHE A 66 -7.65 6.89 -1.80
N ILE A 67 -7.54 6.29 -2.99
CA ILE A 67 -6.41 6.40 -3.92
C ILE A 67 -6.90 6.94 -5.28
N ALA A 68 -5.98 7.58 -6.04
CA ALA A 68 -6.24 8.14 -7.37
C ALA A 68 -7.41 9.13 -7.38
N ASP A 69 -7.34 10.17 -6.55
CA ASP A 69 -8.38 11.22 -6.48
C ASP A 69 -9.77 10.68 -6.13
N ARG A 70 -9.82 9.74 -5.17
CA ARG A 70 -11.03 9.05 -4.68
C ARG A 70 -11.68 8.09 -5.68
N LYS A 71 -11.03 7.78 -6.80
CA LYS A 71 -11.53 6.79 -7.77
C LYS A 71 -11.47 5.36 -7.25
N HIS A 72 -10.58 5.09 -6.31
CA HIS A 72 -10.42 3.76 -5.73
C HIS A 72 -10.48 3.83 -4.21
N LEU A 73 -11.45 3.12 -3.63
CA LEU A 73 -11.46 2.79 -2.21
C LEU A 73 -10.78 1.43 -2.01
N VAL A 74 -9.88 1.35 -1.04
CA VAL A 74 -9.15 0.13 -0.67
C VAL A 74 -9.33 -0.11 0.83
N PHE A 75 -9.59 -1.37 1.16
CA PHE A 75 -9.57 -1.85 2.53
C PHE A 75 -8.18 -2.42 2.81
N LEU A 76 -7.56 -1.96 3.90
CA LEU A 76 -6.25 -2.42 4.35
C LEU A 76 -6.37 -2.86 5.80
N ASP A 77 -6.12 -4.13 6.08
CA ASP A 77 -5.82 -4.59 7.44
C ASP A 77 -4.39 -4.16 7.83
N ILE A 78 -4.03 -4.37 9.10
CA ILE A 78 -2.69 -3.99 9.59
C ILE A 78 -1.56 -4.65 8.76
N PRO A 79 -1.57 -5.98 8.50
CA PRO A 79 -0.54 -6.61 7.66
C PRO A 79 -0.44 -6.00 6.27
N THR A 80 -1.55 -5.85 5.55
CA THR A 80 -1.52 -5.28 4.19
C THR A 80 -1.12 -3.81 4.17
N LEU A 81 -1.42 -3.06 5.22
CA LEU A 81 -0.95 -1.68 5.38
C LEU A 81 0.59 -1.63 5.50
N LEU A 82 1.18 -2.56 6.26
CA LEU A 82 2.63 -2.67 6.42
C LEU A 82 3.30 -3.16 5.13
N ASP A 83 2.74 -4.18 4.47
CA ASP A 83 3.21 -4.66 3.16
C ASP A 83 3.23 -3.53 2.12
N LEU A 84 2.18 -2.69 2.09
CA LEU A 84 2.09 -1.55 1.19
C LEU A 84 3.17 -0.49 1.49
N LYS A 85 3.50 -0.27 2.77
CA LYS A 85 4.58 0.64 3.16
C LYS A 85 5.93 0.13 2.66
N GLU A 86 6.19 -1.16 2.83
CA GLU A 86 7.43 -1.79 2.39
C GLU A 86 7.55 -1.76 0.87
N GLU A 87 6.52 -2.15 0.14
CA GLU A 87 6.51 -2.16 -1.33
C GLU A 87 6.71 -0.75 -1.93
N ILE A 88 6.06 0.26 -1.35
CA ILE A 88 6.30 1.66 -1.73
C ILE A 88 7.76 2.01 -1.44
N SER A 89 8.27 1.72 -0.24
CA SER A 89 9.64 2.05 0.14
C SER A 89 10.66 1.39 -0.78
N TYR A 90 10.45 0.12 -1.13
CA TYR A 90 11.26 -0.64 -2.07
C TYR A 90 11.27 0.01 -3.46
N THR A 91 10.09 0.34 -3.99
CA THR A 91 9.94 0.99 -5.32
C THR A 91 10.69 2.33 -5.41
N PHE A 92 10.79 3.07 -4.30
CA PHE A 92 11.52 4.34 -4.24
C PHE A 92 12.99 4.21 -3.80
N SER A 93 13.42 3.03 -3.33
CA SER A 93 14.80 2.80 -2.89
C SER A 93 15.78 2.60 -4.04
N GLU A 94 15.29 2.22 -5.23
CA GLU A 94 16.09 2.07 -6.45
C GLU A 94 16.34 3.39 -7.21
N PHE A 95 16.16 4.55 -6.56
CA PHE A 95 16.40 5.88 -7.14
C PHE A 95 17.73 6.49 -6.69
#